data_AF-A0A0M8TNM7-F1
#
_entry.id   AF-A0A0M8TNM7-F1
#
_cell.length_a   1.000
_cell.length_b   1.000
_cell.length_c   1.000
_cell.angle_alpha   90.00
_cell.angle_beta   90.00
_cell.angle_gamma   90.00
#
_symmetry.space_group_name_H-M   'P 1'
#
loop_
_entity.id
_entity.type
_entity.pdbx_description
1 polymer ?
#
loop_
_entity_poly.entity_id
_entity_poly.type
_entity_poly.pdbx_seq_one_letter_code
_entity_poly.pdbx_strand_id
1 'polypeptide(L)'
;MLKLGCHRTVAPAAPSAPRLEDKLSDAGLNARIERLAWSARVPLQCSLATRFRRGRLFLAGDAAHNYSPATGQGMNAGIQDAVNLGWKLSFAANCSGGEAAGGLGAEVLLDSYDTERRPAAHRRLVLTHTAFWAEASTGRIPSWLRAVAADGASVALVARRNGAPPVSPQYTASRTPLPPARNALTTRPRVKP
;
A
#
# COMPACT_ATOMS: atom_id res chain seq x y z
N MET A 1 21.41 18.24 15.16
CA MET A 1 22.13 17.16 14.44
C MET A 1 21.41 15.85 14.78
N LEU A 2 20.41 15.46 14.00
CA LEU A 2 19.58 14.26 14.28
C LEU A 2 20.21 13.04 13.58
N LYS A 3 20.75 12.12 14.38
CA LYS A 3 21.21 10.80 13.94
C LYS A 3 20.00 10.01 13.41
N LEU A 4 19.90 9.81 12.10
CA LEU A 4 19.08 8.74 11.54
C LEU A 4 19.78 7.40 11.83
N GLY A 5 19.49 6.83 12.99
CA GLY A 5 19.81 5.43 13.27
C GLY A 5 18.93 4.55 12.39
N CYS A 6 19.53 3.83 11.44
CA CYS A 6 18.89 2.71 10.76
C CYS A 6 18.69 1.59 11.79
N HIS A 7 17.60 1.66 12.57
CA HIS A 7 17.13 0.52 13.32
C HIS A 7 16.66 -0.50 12.30
N ARG A 8 17.45 -1.56 12.11
CA ARG A 8 17.01 -2.78 11.45
C ARG A 8 15.96 -3.44 12.34
N THR A 9 14.72 -3.00 12.25
CA THR A 9 13.58 -3.75 12.78
C THR A 9 13.46 -5.02 11.94
N VAL A 10 13.85 -6.16 12.53
CA VAL A 10 13.50 -7.46 11.96
C VAL A 10 11.97 -7.49 11.91
N ALA A 11 11.41 -7.53 10.70
CA ALA A 11 9.96 -7.62 10.55
C ALA A 11 9.47 -8.87 11.29
N PRO A 12 8.40 -8.77 12.11
CA PRO A 12 7.89 -9.92 12.83
C PRO A 12 7.50 -11.00 11.82
N ALA A 13 7.77 -12.27 12.15
CA ALA A 13 7.43 -13.39 11.30
C ALA A 13 5.95 -13.34 10.88
N ALA A 14 5.63 -13.80 9.67
CA ALA A 14 4.25 -13.92 9.22
C ALA A 14 3.45 -14.82 10.18
N PRO A 15 2.17 -14.53 10.46
CA PRO A 15 1.37 -15.34 11.36
C PRO A 15 1.05 -16.68 10.71
N SER A 16 1.24 -17.78 11.46
CA SER A 16 0.85 -19.12 11.04
C SER A 16 -0.67 -19.31 11.04
N ALA A 17 -1.15 -20.37 10.40
CA ALA A 17 -2.58 -20.69 10.37
C ALA A 17 -3.19 -20.85 11.79
N PRO A 18 -2.59 -21.59 12.74
CA PRO A 18 -3.15 -21.70 14.10
C PRO A 18 -3.25 -20.35 14.79
N ARG A 19 -2.23 -19.48 14.64
CA ARG A 19 -2.23 -18.13 15.21
C ARG A 19 -3.35 -17.25 14.63
N LEU A 20 -3.73 -17.48 13.38
CA LEU A 20 -4.85 -16.78 12.73
C LEU A 20 -6.19 -17.36 13.18
N GLU A 21 -6.30 -18.68 13.32
CA GLU A 21 -7.48 -19.36 13.86
C GLU A 21 -7.79 -18.90 15.29
N ASP A 22 -6.78 -18.81 16.16
CA ASP A 22 -6.91 -18.25 17.51
C ASP A 22 -7.55 -16.84 17.45
N LYS A 23 -7.07 -15.99 16.53
CA LYS A 23 -7.61 -14.64 16.34
C LYS A 23 -9.04 -14.63 15.80
N LEU A 24 -9.40 -15.59 14.96
CA LEU A 24 -10.76 -15.73 14.46
C LEU A 24 -11.71 -16.22 15.55
N SER A 25 -11.25 -17.12 16.42
CA SER A 25 -11.99 -17.55 17.62
C SER A 25 -12.15 -16.41 18.63
N ASP A 26 -11.11 -15.62 18.89
CA ASP A 26 -11.19 -14.41 19.73
C ASP A 26 -12.21 -13.40 19.18
N ALA A 27 -12.36 -13.35 17.85
CA ALA A 27 -13.34 -12.50 17.16
C ALA A 27 -14.75 -13.13 17.08
N GLY A 28 -14.97 -14.31 17.66
CA GLY A 28 -16.26 -15.03 17.65
C GLY A 28 -16.63 -15.69 16.32
N LEU A 29 -15.72 -15.74 15.35
CA LEU A 29 -15.97 -16.31 14.02
C LEU A 29 -15.77 -17.83 13.96
N ASN A 30 -15.04 -18.41 14.92
CA ASN A 30 -14.82 -19.86 15.08
C ASN A 30 -14.66 -20.63 13.75
N ALA A 31 -13.74 -20.15 12.91
CA ALA A 31 -13.50 -20.67 11.57
C ALA A 31 -12.15 -21.40 11.48
N ARG A 32 -12.09 -22.45 10.64
CA ARG A 32 -10.87 -23.23 10.36
C ARG A 32 -10.26 -22.84 9.01
N ILE A 33 -8.94 -22.70 8.95
CA ILE A 33 -8.17 -22.39 7.75
C ILE A 33 -7.73 -23.70 7.09
N GLU A 34 -8.37 -24.08 5.99
CA GLU A 34 -7.98 -25.29 5.24
C GLU A 34 -6.69 -25.11 4.45
N ARG A 35 -6.46 -23.92 3.92
CA ARG A 35 -5.29 -23.60 3.10
C ARG A 35 -4.87 -22.14 3.29
N LEU A 36 -3.66 -21.94 3.80
CA LEU A 36 -3.05 -20.62 3.94
C LEU A 36 -2.12 -20.35 2.75
N ALA A 37 -2.61 -19.62 1.75
CA ALA A 37 -1.79 -19.27 0.57
C ALA A 37 -0.70 -18.24 0.90
N TRP A 38 -1.03 -17.24 1.71
CA TRP A 38 -0.10 -16.21 2.17
C TRP A 38 -0.61 -15.56 3.46
N SER A 39 0.32 -15.12 4.32
CA SER A 39 0.02 -14.28 5.48
C SER A 39 1.14 -13.27 5.71
N ALA A 40 0.79 -12.12 6.27
CA ALA A 40 1.74 -11.10 6.66
C ALA A 40 1.22 -10.27 7.83
N ARG A 41 2.15 -9.63 8.54
CA ARG A 41 1.84 -8.51 9.44
C ARG A 41 2.25 -7.23 8.73
N VAL A 42 1.26 -6.38 8.45
CA VAL A 42 1.50 -5.08 7.82
C VAL A 42 1.36 -4.03 8.91
N PRO A 43 2.47 -3.38 9.34
CA PRO A 43 2.37 -2.27 10.27
C PRO A 43 1.65 -1.10 9.60
N LEU A 44 0.74 -0.47 10.33
CA LEU A 44 0.09 0.75 9.85
C LEU A 44 1.09 1.89 9.92
N GLN A 45 1.54 2.34 8.77
CA GLN A 45 2.43 3.49 8.63
C GLN A 45 1.70 4.57 7.83
N CYS A 46 1.58 5.76 8.43
CA CYS A 46 1.08 6.95 7.76
C CYS A 46 2.25 7.94 7.68
N SER A 47 2.81 8.12 6.48
CA SER A 47 3.97 8.98 6.29
C SER A 47 3.90 9.67 4.93
N LEU A 48 4.41 10.90 4.88
CA LEU A 48 4.51 11.68 3.65
C LEU A 48 5.91 12.30 3.57
N ALA A 49 6.59 12.10 2.45
CA ALA A 49 7.87 12.72 2.18
C ALA A 49 7.74 14.25 2.14
N THR A 50 8.69 14.95 2.75
CA THR A 50 8.70 16.42 2.78
C THR A 50 8.96 17.04 1.41
N ARG A 51 9.59 16.29 0.50
CA ARG A 51 9.86 16.65 -0.89
C ARG A 51 9.79 15.42 -1.77
N PHE A 52 9.14 15.52 -2.92
CA PHE A 52 9.03 14.46 -3.92
C PHE A 52 10.15 14.53 -4.96
N ARG A 53 10.87 15.66 -5.01
CA ARG A 53 12.02 15.89 -5.89
C ARG A 53 13.20 16.50 -5.14
N ARG A 54 14.42 16.06 -5.50
CA ARG A 54 15.67 16.74 -5.16
C ARG A 54 16.64 16.65 -6.35
N GLY A 55 16.71 17.71 -7.15
CA GLY A 55 17.46 17.70 -8.41
C GLY A 55 16.94 16.60 -9.33
N ARG A 56 17.80 15.65 -9.71
CA ARG A 56 17.46 14.51 -10.58
C ARG A 56 16.87 13.30 -9.86
N LEU A 57 16.66 13.38 -8.54
CA LEU A 57 16.07 12.31 -7.73
C LEU A 57 14.58 12.58 -7.50
N PHE A 58 13.76 11.55 -7.72
CA PHE A 58 12.31 11.60 -7.59
C PHE A 58 11.82 10.46 -6.69
N LEU A 59 10.81 10.73 -5.87
CA LEU A 59 10.07 9.74 -5.08
C LEU A 59 8.64 9.64 -5.62
N ALA A 60 8.13 8.42 -5.77
CA ALA A 60 6.76 8.15 -6.21
C ALA A 60 6.17 6.94 -5.46
N GLY A 61 4.85 6.88 -5.32
CA GLY A 61 4.16 5.78 -4.63
C GLY A 61 4.61 5.64 -3.17
N ASP A 62 4.72 4.39 -2.69
CA ASP A 62 5.07 4.07 -1.30
C ASP A 62 6.43 4.65 -0.83
N ALA A 63 7.32 4.98 -1.76
CA ALA A 63 8.58 5.68 -1.45
C ALA A 63 8.35 7.15 -1.07
N ALA A 64 7.29 7.77 -1.56
CA ALA A 64 6.92 9.16 -1.31
C ALA A 64 5.83 9.31 -0.26
N HIS A 65 4.90 8.36 -0.17
CA HIS A 65 3.77 8.41 0.74
C HIS A 65 3.25 7.02 1.09
N ASN A 66 2.94 6.80 2.37
CA ASN A 66 2.28 5.60 2.87
C ASN A 66 1.01 6.01 3.61
N TYR A 67 -0.05 5.24 3.40
CA TYR A 67 -1.36 5.49 3.98
C TYR A 67 -1.85 4.26 4.74
N SER A 68 -2.89 4.47 5.55
CA SER A 68 -3.70 3.34 5.97
C SER A 68 -4.29 2.62 4.75
N PRO A 69 -4.38 1.27 4.75
CA PRO A 69 -5.04 0.51 3.69
C PRO A 69 -6.55 0.79 3.61
N ALA A 70 -7.13 1.43 4.63
CA ALA A 70 -8.52 1.88 4.60
C ALA A 70 -8.75 2.67 3.30
N THR A 71 -9.81 2.33 2.55
CA THR A 71 -10.21 2.88 1.23
C THR A 71 -9.44 2.41 -0.01
N GLY A 72 -8.38 1.59 0.11
CA GLY A 72 -7.73 0.96 -1.04
C GLY A 72 -7.07 1.92 -2.04
N GLN A 73 -6.66 3.12 -1.61
CA GLN A 73 -6.19 4.19 -2.50
C GLN A 73 -4.68 4.17 -2.81
N GLY A 74 -3.88 3.35 -2.11
CA GLY A 74 -2.41 3.38 -2.22
C GLY A 74 -1.90 3.13 -3.64
N MET A 75 -2.30 2.01 -4.24
CA MET A 75 -1.89 1.64 -5.61
C MET A 75 -2.33 2.70 -6.64
N ASN A 76 -3.56 3.21 -6.51
CA ASN A 76 -4.08 4.24 -7.41
C ASN A 76 -3.29 5.55 -7.31
N ALA A 77 -2.87 5.94 -6.10
CA ALA A 77 -2.04 7.12 -5.90
C ALA A 77 -0.66 6.96 -6.57
N GLY A 78 -0.02 5.79 -6.43
CA GLY A 78 1.25 5.48 -7.09
C GLY A 78 1.16 5.48 -8.62
N ILE A 79 0.11 4.90 -9.20
CA ILE A 79 -0.13 4.94 -10.65
C ILE A 79 -0.26 6.39 -11.13
N GLN A 80 -1.04 7.22 -10.42
CA GLN A 80 -1.20 8.62 -10.78
C GLN A 80 0.11 9.43 -10.67
N ASP A 81 0.97 9.09 -9.71
CA ASP A 81 2.30 9.70 -9.62
C ASP A 81 3.16 9.34 -10.83
N ALA A 82 3.17 8.06 -11.22
CA ALA A 82 3.92 7.59 -12.37
C ALA A 82 3.43 8.22 -13.68
N VAL A 83 2.10 8.31 -13.86
CA VAL A 83 1.49 8.98 -15.02
C VAL A 83 1.86 10.46 -15.06
N ASN A 84 1.82 11.17 -13.92
CA ASN A 84 2.18 12.58 -13.88
C ASN A 84 3.68 12.81 -14.14
N LEU A 85 4.55 11.98 -13.57
CA LEU A 85 5.99 12.14 -13.67
C LEU A 85 6.55 11.68 -15.03
N GLY A 86 5.99 10.62 -15.61
CA GLY A 86 6.54 9.96 -16.80
C GLY A 86 6.66 10.88 -18.02
N TRP A 87 5.61 11.65 -18.31
CA TRP A 87 5.64 12.58 -19.45
C TRP A 87 6.58 13.77 -19.21
N LYS A 88 6.68 14.26 -17.96
CA LYS A 88 7.58 15.36 -17.57
C LYS A 88 9.04 14.95 -17.72
N LEU A 89 9.38 13.73 -17.28
CA LEU A 89 10.70 13.15 -17.46
C LEU A 89 11.03 12.96 -18.95
N SER A 90 10.10 12.45 -19.74
CA SER A 90 10.28 12.30 -21.19
C SER A 90 10.51 13.65 -21.87
N PHE A 91 9.71 14.66 -21.55
CA PHE A 91 9.90 16.02 -22.07
C PHE A 91 11.28 16.57 -21.69
N ALA A 92 11.65 16.52 -20.41
CA ALA A 92 12.94 17.02 -19.94
C ALA A 92 14.14 16.29 -20.58
N ALA A 93 14.04 14.97 -20.78
CA ALA A 93 15.08 14.19 -21.44
C ALA A 93 15.27 14.62 -22.91
N ASN A 94 14.18 14.90 -23.64
CA ASN A 94 14.25 15.36 -25.02
C ASN A 94 14.70 16.82 -25.17
N CYS A 95 14.40 17.68 -24.19
CA CYS A 95 14.86 19.07 -24.18
C CYS A 95 16.36 19.22 -23.84
N SER A 96 17.00 18.19 -23.31
CA SER A 96 18.41 18.22 -22.90
C SER A 96 19.41 18.35 -24.07
N GLY A 97 18.94 18.28 -25.32
CA GLY A 97 19.75 18.32 -26.54
C GLY A 97 19.90 19.68 -27.24
N GLY A 98 19.26 20.76 -26.78
CA GLY A 98 19.34 22.06 -27.46
C GLY A 98 18.98 23.27 -26.58
N GLU A 99 19.95 24.19 -26.45
CA GLU A 99 19.90 25.57 -25.95
C GLU A 99 19.30 25.83 -24.55
N ALA A 100 19.88 26.81 -23.85
CA ALA A 100 19.59 27.20 -22.46
C ALA A 100 18.11 27.54 -22.18
N ALA A 101 17.30 27.81 -23.21
CA ALA A 101 15.86 28.04 -23.10
C ALA A 101 15.05 26.76 -22.78
N GLY A 102 15.49 25.58 -23.25
CA GLY A 102 14.83 24.29 -22.96
C GLY A 102 15.11 23.79 -21.55
N GLY A 103 16.30 24.10 -21.02
CA GLY A 103 16.73 23.66 -19.69
C GLY A 103 15.93 24.28 -18.54
N LEU A 104 15.69 25.59 -18.59
CA LEU A 104 14.92 26.28 -17.54
C LEU A 104 13.44 25.83 -17.54
N GLY A 105 12.85 25.65 -18.73
CA GLY A 105 11.49 25.13 -18.87
C GLY A 105 11.35 23.68 -18.37
N ALA A 106 12.33 22.83 -18.66
CA ALA A 106 12.36 21.45 -18.17
C ALA A 106 12.50 21.38 -16.64
N GLU A 107 13.34 22.22 -16.03
CA GLU A 107 13.50 22.26 -14.57
C GLU A 107 12.23 22.74 -13.87
N VAL A 108 11.58 23.80 -14.38
CA VAL A 108 10.30 24.30 -13.85
C VAL A 108 9.20 23.24 -14.00
N LEU A 109 9.15 22.54 -15.13
CA LEU A 109 8.18 21.47 -15.35
C LEU A 109 8.39 20.30 -14.39
N LEU A 110 9.64 19.88 -14.17
CA LEU A 110 9.95 18.81 -13.23
C LEU A 110 9.69 19.24 -11.77
N ASP A 111 9.86 20.51 -11.42
CA ASP A 111 9.52 21.04 -10.10
C ASP A 111 8.00 21.02 -9.86
N SER A 112 7.21 21.15 -10.93
CA SER A 112 5.75 21.08 -10.83
C SER A 112 5.26 19.71 -10.34
N TYR A 113 6.06 18.65 -10.44
CA TYR A 113 5.71 17.34 -9.87
C TYR A 113 5.48 17.39 -8.35
N ASP A 114 6.39 18.01 -7.60
CA ASP A 114 6.22 18.12 -6.13
C ASP A 114 5.01 18.99 -5.78
N THR A 115 4.85 20.12 -6.46
CA THR A 115 3.79 21.09 -6.15
C THR A 115 2.40 20.56 -6.50
N GLU A 116 2.28 19.69 -7.51
CA GLU A 116 1.02 19.05 -7.87
C GLU A 116 0.72 17.82 -7.00
N ARG A 117 1.71 16.94 -6.77
CA ARG A 117 1.46 15.62 -6.19
C ARG A 117 1.52 15.58 -4.68
N ARG A 118 2.38 16.38 -4.04
CA ARG A 118 2.49 16.38 -2.57
C ARG A 118 1.22 16.86 -1.87
N PRO A 119 0.52 17.93 -2.32
CA PRO A 119 -0.77 18.29 -1.73
C PRO A 119 -1.87 17.24 -1.97
N ALA A 120 -1.87 16.58 -3.13
CA ALA A 120 -2.80 15.49 -3.42
C ALA A 120 -2.56 14.28 -2.51
N ALA A 121 -1.29 13.93 -2.27
CA ALA A 121 -0.89 12.90 -1.34
C ALA A 121 -1.28 13.24 0.11
N HIS A 122 -1.08 14.49 0.54
CA HIS A 122 -1.50 14.96 1.86
C HIS A 122 -3.02 14.82 2.08
N ARG A 123 -3.84 15.23 1.09
CA ARG A 123 -5.31 15.08 1.17
C ARG A 123 -5.72 13.62 1.33
N ARG A 124 -5.04 12.70 0.62
CA ARG A 124 -5.26 11.25 0.76
C ARG A 124 -4.85 10.72 2.13
N LEU A 125 -3.73 11.20 2.67
CA LEU A 125 -3.28 10.81 4.01
C LEU A 125 -4.34 11.15 5.06
N VAL A 126 -4.86 12.38 5.01
CA VAL A 126 -5.92 12.81 5.94
C VAL A 126 -7.15 11.93 5.79
N LEU A 127 -7.62 11.70 4.56
CA LEU A 127 -8.81 10.87 4.29
C LEU A 127 -8.67 9.42 4.77
N THR A 128 -7.56 8.78 4.43
CA THR A 128 -7.31 7.37 4.78
C THR A 128 -7.13 7.18 6.29
N HIS A 129 -6.48 8.14 6.94
CA HIS A 129 -6.29 8.13 8.38
C HIS A 129 -7.63 8.31 9.13
N THR A 130 -8.48 9.25 8.70
CA THR A 130 -9.79 9.46 9.32
C THR A 130 -10.73 8.28 9.11
N ALA A 131 -10.73 7.71 7.89
CA ALA A 131 -11.53 6.52 7.58
C ALA A 131 -11.10 5.33 8.45
N PHE A 132 -9.79 5.08 8.56
CA PHE A 132 -9.27 4.01 9.42
C PHE A 132 -9.61 4.24 10.89
N TRP A 133 -9.48 5.46 11.39
CA TRP A 133 -9.87 5.79 12.76
C TRP A 133 -11.35 5.49 12.99
N ALA A 134 -12.24 5.89 12.07
CA ALA A 134 -13.66 5.60 12.19
C ALA A 134 -13.96 4.09 12.19
N GLU A 135 -13.24 3.30 11.38
CA GLU A 135 -13.42 1.85 11.28
C GLU A 135 -12.84 1.10 12.48
N ALA A 136 -11.63 1.45 12.91
CA ALA A 136 -10.88 0.73 13.94
C ALA A 136 -11.18 1.21 15.37
N SER A 137 -11.80 2.39 15.55
CA SER A 137 -12.11 2.90 16.88
C SER A 137 -13.14 2.05 17.60
N THR A 138 -12.80 1.65 18.83
CA THR A 138 -13.68 0.92 19.76
C THR A 138 -14.56 1.84 20.62
N GLY A 139 -14.46 3.16 20.42
CA GLY A 139 -15.30 4.14 21.11
C GLY A 139 -16.80 3.90 20.89
N ARG A 140 -17.64 4.33 21.84
CA ARG A 140 -19.09 4.09 21.81
C ARG A 140 -19.76 4.58 20.53
N ILE A 141 -19.34 5.75 20.02
CA ILE A 141 -19.95 6.37 18.83
C ILE A 141 -19.55 5.65 17.53
N PRO A 142 -18.26 5.39 17.22
CA PRO A 142 -17.86 4.61 16.05
C PRO A 142 -18.39 3.17 16.06
N SER A 143 -18.41 2.52 17.22
CA SER A 143 -18.96 1.16 17.37
C SER A 143 -20.47 1.14 17.13
N TRP A 144 -21.20 2.14 17.62
CA TRP A 144 -22.64 2.29 17.34
C TRP A 144 -22.93 2.58 15.87
N LEU A 145 -22.17 3.49 15.24
CA LEU A 145 -22.30 3.78 13.80
C LEU A 145 -22.06 2.52 12.94
N ARG A 146 -21.05 1.71 13.28
CA ARG A 146 -20.80 0.42 12.61
C ARG A 146 -21.92 -0.58 12.86
N ALA A 147 -22.44 -0.68 14.07
CA ALA A 147 -23.55 -1.58 14.40
C ALA A 147 -24.83 -1.22 13.62
N VAL A 148 -25.21 0.05 13.58
CA VAL A 148 -26.41 0.51 12.84
C VAL A 148 -26.25 0.35 11.33
N ALA A 149 -25.06 0.63 10.78
CA ALA A 149 -24.78 0.40 9.36
C ALA A 149 -24.74 -1.10 8.99
N ALA A 150 -24.22 -1.94 9.89
CA ALA A 150 -24.17 -3.39 9.70
C ALA A 150 -25.56 -4.05 9.79
N ASP A 151 -26.44 -3.59 10.68
CA ASP A 151 -27.82 -4.10 10.78
C ASP A 151 -28.64 -3.79 9.51
N GLY A 152 -28.46 -2.60 8.91
CA GLY A 152 -29.12 -2.28 7.64
C GLY A 152 -28.56 -3.05 6.43
N ALA A 153 -27.25 -3.31 6.41
CA ALA A 153 -26.57 -3.97 5.29
C ALA A 153 -26.66 -5.50 5.34
N SER A 154 -26.66 -6.11 6.52
CA SER A 154 -26.73 -7.58 6.67
C SER A 154 -28.10 -8.14 6.30
N VAL A 155 -29.20 -7.43 6.58
CA VAL A 155 -30.54 -7.78 6.08
C VAL A 155 -30.60 -7.72 4.55
N ALA A 156 -30.00 -6.70 3.92
CA ALA A 156 -29.97 -6.57 2.46
C ALA A 156 -29.06 -7.60 1.77
N LEU A 157 -27.93 -7.97 2.38
CA LEU A 157 -26.98 -8.94 1.84
C LEU A 157 -27.51 -10.38 1.95
N VAL A 158 -28.18 -10.73 3.05
CA VAL A 158 -28.87 -12.02 3.22
C VAL A 158 -30.07 -12.11 2.28
N ALA A 159 -30.85 -11.03 2.13
CA ALA A 159 -31.96 -10.99 1.18
C ALA A 159 -31.51 -11.15 -0.29
N ARG A 160 -30.33 -10.60 -0.67
CA ARG A 160 -29.75 -10.80 -2.02
C ARG A 160 -29.15 -12.18 -2.24
N ARG A 161 -28.70 -12.88 -1.19
CA ARG A 161 -28.13 -14.23 -1.30
C ARG A 161 -29.19 -15.31 -1.57
N ASN A 162 -30.44 -15.08 -1.15
CA ASN A 162 -31.54 -16.02 -1.37
C ASN A 162 -32.14 -15.96 -2.79
N GLY A 163 -31.68 -15.05 -3.65
CA GLY A 163 -32.16 -14.90 -5.04
C GLY A 163 -31.10 -15.00 -6.13
N ALA A 164 -29.83 -15.24 -5.79
CA ALA A 164 -28.75 -15.31 -6.76
C ALA A 164 -28.40 -16.79 -7.09
N PRO A 165 -28.36 -17.20 -8.38
CA PRO A 165 -27.89 -18.53 -8.74
C PRO A 165 -26.42 -18.71 -8.33
N PRO A 166 -25.97 -19.95 -8.03
CA PRO A 166 -24.59 -20.21 -7.64
C PRO A 166 -23.64 -19.75 -8.76
N VAL A 167 -22.75 -18.83 -8.42
CA VAL A 167 -21.70 -18.37 -9.34
C VAL A 167 -20.63 -19.46 -9.40
N SER A 168 -20.53 -20.14 -10.54
CA SER A 168 -19.44 -21.08 -10.82
C SER A 168 -18.10 -20.35 -10.66
N PRO A 169 -17.12 -20.89 -9.91
CA PRO A 169 -15.81 -20.24 -9.80
C PRO A 169 -15.10 -20.34 -11.15
N GLN A 170 -15.12 -19.25 -11.92
CA GLN A 170 -14.38 -19.12 -13.18
C GLN A 170 -12.88 -18.85 -12.99
N TYR A 171 -12.36 -18.94 -11.77
CA TYR A 171 -10.91 -18.91 -11.53
C TYR A 171 -10.39 -20.33 -11.24
N THR A 172 -10.16 -21.09 -12.31
CA THR A 172 -9.24 -22.22 -12.27
C THR A 172 -7.83 -21.66 -12.08
N ALA A 173 -7.40 -21.57 -10.81
CA ALA A 173 -5.98 -21.40 -10.51
C ALA A 173 -5.23 -22.55 -11.20
N SER A 174 -4.43 -22.23 -12.21
CA SER A 174 -3.52 -23.18 -12.83
C SER A 174 -2.66 -23.78 -11.71
N ARG A 175 -2.73 -25.11 -11.54
CA ARG A 175 -1.91 -25.89 -10.61
C ARG A 175 -0.45 -25.94 -11.08
N THR A 176 0.15 -24.81 -11.41
CA THR A 176 1.59 -24.76 -11.65
C THR A 176 2.23 -24.66 -10.26
N PRO A 177 3.01 -25.67 -9.81
CA PRO A 177 3.73 -25.56 -8.56
C PRO A 177 4.69 -24.38 -8.65
N LEU A 178 4.62 -23.47 -7.68
CA LEU A 178 5.66 -22.45 -7.51
C LEU A 178 6.99 -23.18 -7.25
N PRO A 179 8.08 -22.83 -7.94
CA PRO A 179 9.38 -23.41 -7.67
C PRO A 179 9.79 -23.11 -6.21
N PRO A 180 10.47 -24.04 -5.52
CA PRO A 180 10.89 -23.81 -4.14
C PRO A 180 11.80 -22.57 -4.06
N ALA A 181 11.55 -21.73 -3.07
CA ALA A 181 12.36 -20.56 -2.79
C ALA A 181 13.83 -20.99 -2.59
N ARG A 182 14.71 -20.59 -3.52
CA ARG A 182 16.15 -20.76 -3.35
C ARG A 182 16.59 -19.88 -2.18
N ASN A 183 16.95 -20.51 -1.07
CA ASN A 183 17.73 -19.89 -0.01
C ASN A 183 19.11 -19.50 -0.58
N ALA A 184 19.25 -18.25 -1.02
CA ALA A 184 20.55 -17.68 -1.38
C ALA A 184 21.08 -16.88 -0.19
N LEU A 185 21.78 -17.58 0.71
CA LEU A 185 22.72 -16.99 1.66
C LEU A 185 24.00 -17.82 1.63
N THR A 186 25.14 -17.10 1.66
CA THR A 186 26.55 -17.56 1.69
C THR A 186 27.12 -17.86 0.30
N THR A 187 28.06 -17.06 -0.22
CA THR A 187 29.46 -17.01 0.22
C THR A 187 30.06 -15.60 0.17
N ARG A 188 30.84 -15.24 1.21
CA ARG A 188 31.76 -14.09 1.18
C ARG A 188 33.03 -14.48 0.42
N PRO A 189 33.67 -13.59 -0.36
CA PRO A 189 35.01 -13.86 -0.88
C PRO A 189 36.04 -13.74 0.24
N ARG A 190 36.85 -14.79 0.37
CA ARG A 190 38.01 -14.88 1.26
C ARG A 190 39.15 -14.09 0.63
N VAL A 191 39.48 -12.92 1.18
CA VAL A 191 40.75 -12.23 0.87
C VAL A 191 41.87 -13.07 1.49
N LYS A 192 42.81 -13.54 0.67
CA LYS A 192 44.08 -14.12 1.14
C LYS A 192 45.15 -13.00 1.18
N PRO A 193 46.14 -13.11 2.09
CA PRO A 193 47.09 -12.05 2.39
C PRO A 193 48.01 -11.71 1.22
#